data_AF-A0A3A9SXW0-F1
#
_entry.id   AF-A0A3A9SXW0-F1
#
_cell.length_a   1.000
_cell.length_b   1.000
_cell.length_c   1.000
_cell.angle_alpha   90.00
_cell.angle_beta   90.00
_cell.angle_gamma   90.00
#
_symmetry.space_group_name_H-M   'P 1'
#
loop_
_entity.id
_entity.type
_entity.pdbx_description
1 polymer ?
#
loop_
_entity_poly.entity_id
_entity_poly.type
_entity_poly.pdbx_seq_one_letter_code
_entity_poly.pdbx_strand_id
1 'polypeptide(L)'
;MENKRSSKLSLFLMELIVAIMFFSLSAAVCIRLFAAAHVLAEKTGNLESAIMWSQNLSEAFTAKKGDLEKIAALYPDSYIASDSDDAGSLIIIFDKDWEPTDKDLADASYEVILSAATKDASEVYSDITDYDVELVGKAVTGEIAVIDLRGGKEVLSVIPEDKDKIFYSNSVDVYIGKEGE
;
A
#
# COMPACT_ATOMS: atom_id res chain seq x y z
N MET A 1 23.75 -19.45 -70.94
CA MET A 1 23.04 -20.15 -69.85
C MET A 1 23.20 -19.34 -68.56
N GLU A 2 22.49 -18.22 -68.37
CA GLU A 2 22.71 -17.34 -67.20
C GLU A 2 21.43 -16.83 -66.51
N ASN A 3 20.23 -17.25 -66.93
CA ASN A 3 18.97 -16.72 -66.36
C ASN A 3 18.29 -17.59 -65.29
N LYS A 4 18.86 -18.73 -64.88
CA LYS A 4 18.24 -19.65 -63.90
C LYS A 4 18.78 -19.51 -62.46
N ARG A 5 19.89 -18.77 -62.28
CA ARG A 5 20.58 -18.60 -60.98
C ARG A 5 20.04 -17.40 -60.19
N SER A 6 19.68 -16.29 -60.84
CA SER A 6 19.15 -15.10 -60.14
C SER A 6 17.77 -15.34 -59.52
N SER A 7 16.93 -16.18 -60.15
CA SER A 7 15.57 -16.49 -59.66
C SER A 7 15.59 -17.26 -58.33
N LYS A 8 16.57 -18.17 -58.13
CA LYS A 8 16.73 -18.92 -56.86
C LYS A 8 17.30 -18.05 -55.73
N LEU A 9 18.23 -17.15 -56.05
CA LEU A 9 18.77 -16.19 -55.08
C LEU A 9 17.70 -15.19 -54.61
N SER A 10 16.83 -14.74 -55.51
CA SER A 10 15.70 -13.86 -55.16
C SER A 10 14.66 -14.55 -54.27
N LEU A 11 14.44 -15.85 -54.45
CA LEU A 11 13.47 -16.63 -53.68
C LEU A 11 13.97 -16.90 -52.25
N PHE A 12 15.24 -17.25 -52.11
CA PHE A 12 15.92 -17.38 -50.82
C PHE A 12 15.96 -16.04 -50.06
N LEU A 13 16.22 -14.94 -50.76
CA LEU A 13 16.22 -13.61 -50.16
C LEU A 13 14.83 -13.24 -49.63
N MET A 14 13.77 -13.56 -50.37
CA MET A 14 12.39 -13.32 -49.93
C MET A 14 12.05 -14.12 -48.66
N GLU A 15 12.43 -15.39 -48.62
CA GLU A 15 12.23 -16.26 -47.45
C GLU A 15 12.96 -15.73 -46.21
N LEU A 16 14.21 -15.28 -46.39
CA LEU A 16 15.00 -14.68 -45.32
C LEU A 16 14.37 -13.38 -44.80
N ILE A 17 13.87 -12.50 -45.68
CA ILE A 17 13.19 -11.25 -45.30
C ILE A 17 11.93 -11.55 -44.49
N VAL A 18 11.11 -12.52 -44.94
CA VAL A 18 9.89 -12.93 -44.21
C VAL A 18 10.23 -13.54 -42.85
N ALA A 19 11.27 -14.38 -42.77
CA ALA A 19 11.73 -14.96 -41.52
C ALA A 19 12.21 -13.89 -40.52
N ILE A 20 12.99 -12.91 -40.98
CA ILE A 20 13.44 -11.79 -40.14
C ILE A 20 12.27 -10.90 -39.71
N MET A 21 11.30 -10.64 -40.59
CA MET A 21 10.09 -9.89 -40.22
C MET A 21 9.25 -10.62 -39.16
N PHE A 22 9.07 -11.93 -39.29
CA PHE A 22 8.36 -12.71 -38.28
C PHE A 22 9.11 -12.72 -36.95
N PHE A 23 10.43 -12.95 -36.97
CA PHE A 23 11.26 -12.91 -35.78
C PHE A 23 11.23 -11.53 -35.11
N SER A 24 11.30 -10.45 -35.89
CA SER A 24 11.17 -9.07 -35.41
C SER A 24 9.82 -8.82 -34.74
N LEU A 25 8.72 -9.30 -35.33
CA LEU A 25 7.39 -9.15 -34.76
C LEU A 25 7.27 -9.90 -33.44
N SER A 26 7.73 -11.16 -33.39
CA SER A 26 7.76 -11.95 -32.17
C SER A 26 8.61 -11.29 -31.09
N ALA A 27 9.81 -10.81 -31.43
CA ALA A 27 10.68 -10.10 -30.49
C ALA A 27 10.01 -8.85 -29.90
N ALA A 28 9.34 -8.05 -30.73
CA ALA A 28 8.61 -6.88 -30.26
C ALA A 28 7.48 -7.22 -29.27
N VAL A 29 6.72 -8.29 -29.54
CA VAL A 29 5.67 -8.78 -28.64
C VAL A 29 6.28 -9.30 -27.34
N CYS A 30 7.36 -10.09 -27.40
CA CYS A 30 8.03 -10.62 -26.22
C CYS A 30 8.57 -9.49 -25.31
N ILE A 31 9.19 -8.46 -25.88
CA ILE A 31 9.70 -7.31 -25.12
C ILE A 31 8.54 -6.54 -24.46
N ARG A 32 7.44 -6.31 -25.18
CA ARG A 32 6.26 -5.64 -24.61
C ARG A 32 5.65 -6.44 -23.46
N LEU A 33 5.51 -7.75 -23.62
CA LEU A 33 4.99 -8.61 -22.57
C LEU A 33 5.90 -8.60 -21.34
N PHE A 34 7.21 -8.67 -21.55
CA PHE A 34 8.19 -8.61 -20.47
C PHE A 34 8.15 -7.27 -19.73
N ALA A 35 8.12 -6.14 -20.45
CA ALA A 35 8.00 -4.82 -19.84
C ALA A 35 6.71 -4.68 -19.04
N ALA A 36 5.57 -5.14 -19.59
CA ALA A 36 4.29 -5.12 -18.88
C ALA A 36 4.30 -6.00 -17.63
N ALA A 37 4.87 -7.21 -17.71
CA ALA A 37 5.00 -8.11 -16.57
C ALA A 37 5.91 -7.54 -15.48
N HIS A 38 7.00 -6.86 -15.85
CA HIS A 38 7.90 -6.21 -14.91
C HIS A 38 7.20 -5.08 -14.14
N VAL A 39 6.51 -4.19 -14.85
CA VAL A 39 5.73 -3.11 -14.21
C VAL A 39 4.62 -3.67 -13.33
N LEU A 40 3.96 -4.75 -13.74
CA LEU A 40 2.95 -5.41 -12.91
C LEU A 40 3.56 -6.01 -11.64
N ALA A 41 4.70 -6.70 -11.75
CA ALA A 41 5.39 -7.29 -10.61
C ALA A 41 5.84 -6.22 -9.60
N GLU A 42 6.35 -5.09 -10.07
CA GLU A 42 6.72 -3.95 -9.21
C GLU A 42 5.49 -3.39 -8.47
N LYS A 43 4.36 -3.22 -9.16
CA LYS A 43 3.11 -2.79 -8.52
C LYS A 43 2.60 -3.78 -7.48
N THR A 44 2.67 -5.08 -7.78
CA THR A 44 2.29 -6.14 -6.84
C THR A 44 3.18 -6.14 -5.61
N GLY A 45 4.50 -6.04 -5.76
CA GLY A 45 5.42 -5.99 -4.61
C GLY A 45 5.18 -4.78 -3.70
N ASN A 46 4.87 -3.62 -4.29
CA ASN A 46 4.49 -2.44 -3.52
C ASN A 46 3.17 -2.64 -2.77
N LEU A 47 2.17 -3.24 -3.42
CA LEU A 47 0.88 -3.54 -2.79
C LEU A 47 1.01 -4.57 -1.66
N GLU A 48 1.81 -5.62 -1.86
CA GLU A 48 2.09 -6.62 -0.82
C GLU A 48 2.73 -5.98 0.40
N SER A 49 3.69 -5.08 0.20
CA SER A 49 4.34 -4.35 1.29
C SER A 49 3.37 -3.45 2.03
N ALA A 50 2.52 -2.70 1.31
CA ALA A 50 1.46 -1.88 1.90
C ALA A 50 0.49 -2.71 2.77
N ILE A 51 0.05 -3.86 2.27
CA ILE A 51 -0.84 -4.77 3.00
C ILE A 51 -0.14 -5.34 4.23
N MET A 52 1.11 -5.76 4.10
CA MET A 52 1.90 -6.28 5.23
C MET A 52 2.04 -5.26 6.34
N TRP A 53 2.39 -4.01 6.01
CA TRP A 53 2.51 -2.94 7.00
C TRP A 53 1.18 -2.60 7.67
N SER A 54 0.10 -2.55 6.89
CA SER A 54 -1.25 -2.36 7.42
C SER A 54 -1.65 -3.49 8.37
N GLN A 55 -1.41 -4.75 8.01
CA GLN A 55 -1.71 -5.90 8.84
C GLN A 55 -0.91 -5.87 10.14
N ASN A 56 0.40 -5.60 10.05
CA ASN A 56 1.27 -5.47 11.21
C ASN A 56 0.77 -4.38 12.18
N LEU A 57 0.37 -3.22 11.66
CA LEU A 57 -0.20 -2.14 12.48
C LEU A 57 -1.57 -2.52 13.06
N SER A 58 -2.40 -3.25 12.32
CA SER A 58 -3.71 -3.74 12.78
C SER A 58 -3.57 -4.72 13.95
N GLU A 59 -2.61 -5.63 13.85
CA GLU A 59 -2.27 -6.58 14.90
C GLU A 59 -1.68 -5.87 16.12
N ALA A 60 -0.75 -4.92 15.91
CA ALA A 60 -0.19 -4.11 16.98
C ALA A 60 -1.28 -3.29 17.70
N PHE A 61 -2.21 -2.70 16.94
CA PHE A 61 -3.36 -1.96 17.46
C PHE A 61 -4.24 -2.85 18.34
N THR A 62 -4.60 -4.03 17.86
CA THR A 62 -5.42 -5.00 18.60
C THR A 62 -4.68 -5.50 19.85
N ALA A 63 -3.39 -5.83 19.73
CA ALA A 63 -2.58 -6.35 20.82
C ALA A 63 -2.35 -5.32 21.94
N LYS A 64 -2.32 -4.02 21.60
CA LYS A 64 -2.12 -2.92 22.56
C LYS A 64 -3.41 -2.22 22.95
N LYS A 65 -4.58 -2.73 22.54
CA LYS A 65 -5.89 -2.15 22.82
C LYS A 65 -6.02 -0.69 22.36
N GLY A 66 -5.44 -0.36 21.21
CA GLY A 66 -5.50 0.98 20.62
C GLY A 66 -4.60 2.05 21.25
N ASP A 67 -3.69 1.66 22.14
CA ASP A 67 -2.72 2.57 22.77
C ASP A 67 -1.58 2.93 21.80
N LEU A 68 -1.63 4.13 21.23
CA LEU A 68 -0.66 4.63 20.25
C LEU A 68 0.78 4.73 20.80
N GLU A 69 0.96 5.08 22.08
CA GLU A 69 2.30 5.18 22.67
C GLU A 69 2.97 3.81 22.74
N LYS A 70 2.21 2.78 23.11
CA LYS A 70 2.70 1.40 23.14
C LYS A 70 2.97 0.85 21.74
N ILE A 71 2.23 1.30 20.72
CA ILE A 71 2.47 0.92 19.33
C ILE A 71 3.71 1.63 18.80
N ALA A 72 3.88 2.93 19.08
CA ALA A 72 5.08 3.68 18.70
C ALA A 72 6.35 3.08 19.31
N ALA A 73 6.28 2.53 20.53
CA ALA A 73 7.41 1.82 21.13
C ALA A 73 7.87 0.56 20.36
N LEU A 74 7.02 0.00 19.49
CA LEU A 74 7.38 -1.13 18.61
C LEU A 74 8.06 -0.67 17.31
N TYR A 75 7.91 0.60 16.94
CA TYR A 75 8.41 1.19 15.70
C TYR A 75 9.26 2.41 16.02
N PRO A 76 10.58 2.24 16.22
CA PRO A 76 11.49 3.32 16.63
C PRO A 76 11.48 4.53 15.69
N ASP A 77 11.26 4.28 14.40
CA ASP A 77 11.25 5.30 13.34
C ASP A 77 9.87 5.97 13.17
N SER A 78 8.89 5.59 14.01
CA SER A 78 7.57 6.21 14.02
C SER A 78 7.56 7.52 14.80
N TYR A 79 6.61 8.39 14.47
CA TYR A 79 6.28 9.54 15.30
C TYR A 79 4.78 9.67 15.48
N ILE A 80 4.38 10.16 16.66
CA ILE A 80 2.99 10.43 17.00
C ILE A 80 2.69 11.90 16.71
N ALA A 81 1.65 12.14 15.93
CA ALA A 81 1.00 13.43 15.77
C ALA A 81 -0.31 13.37 16.58
N SER A 82 -0.33 13.97 17.77
CA SER A 82 -1.52 14.03 18.62
C SER A 82 -2.36 15.24 18.26
N ASP A 83 -3.64 15.03 17.93
CA ASP A 83 -4.62 16.11 17.73
C ASP A 83 -5.39 16.44 19.02
N SER A 84 -5.58 15.46 19.92
CA SER A 84 -6.23 15.63 21.23
C SER A 84 -5.89 14.49 22.20
N ASP A 85 -6.36 14.55 23.45
CA ASP A 85 -6.16 13.49 24.45
C ASP A 85 -6.84 12.15 24.04
N ASP A 86 -7.90 12.22 23.22
CA ASP A 86 -8.69 11.06 22.80
C ASP A 86 -8.46 10.63 21.34
N ALA A 87 -7.67 11.39 20.57
CA ALA A 87 -7.37 11.11 19.18
C ALA A 87 -5.92 11.49 18.78
N GLY A 88 -5.25 10.59 18.07
CA GLY A 88 -3.89 10.81 17.58
C GLY A 88 -3.57 9.93 16.38
N SER A 89 -2.50 10.28 15.68
CA SER A 89 -2.01 9.54 14.52
C SER A 89 -0.58 9.09 14.74
N LEU A 90 -0.28 7.83 14.45
CA LEU A 90 1.07 7.29 14.37
C LEU A 90 1.48 7.24 12.91
N ILE A 91 2.65 7.78 12.60
CA ILE A 91 3.13 7.93 11.23
C ILE A 91 4.50 7.27 11.09
N ILE A 92 4.68 6.51 10.00
CA ILE A 92 5.94 5.89 9.60
C ILE A 92 6.20 6.24 8.14
N ILE A 93 7.41 6.72 7.84
CA ILE A 93 7.83 7.12 6.49
C ILE A 93 8.78 6.06 5.95
N PHE A 94 8.60 5.70 4.68
CA PHE A 94 9.37 4.68 3.98
C PHE A 94 9.99 5.21 2.69
N ASP A 95 11.13 4.65 2.34
CA ASP A 95 11.76 4.87 1.05
C ASP A 95 11.12 3.99 -0.05
N LYS A 96 11.69 4.03 -1.27
CA LYS A 96 11.20 3.23 -2.42
C LYS A 96 11.29 1.71 -2.21
N ASP A 97 12.15 1.27 -1.29
CA ASP A 97 12.44 -0.13 -0.99
C ASP A 97 11.68 -0.61 0.26
N TRP A 98 10.77 0.22 0.82
CA TRP A 98 10.01 -0.04 2.04
C TRP A 98 10.85 -0.13 3.31
N GLU A 99 12.02 0.48 3.30
CA GLU A 99 12.85 0.65 4.49
C GLU A 99 12.40 1.90 5.25
N PRO A 100 12.21 1.82 6.59
CA PRO A 100 11.91 2.98 7.40
C PRO A 100 13.01 4.03 7.26
N THR A 101 12.61 5.26 6.99
CA THR A 101 13.53 6.40 6.88
C THR A 101 13.23 7.38 8.00
N ASP A 102 14.28 8.09 8.43
CA ASP A 102 14.13 9.26 9.27
C ASP A 102 13.17 10.27 8.61
N LYS A 103 12.70 11.24 9.40
CA LYS A 103 11.76 12.32 9.01
C LYS A 103 12.24 13.20 7.83
N ASP A 104 13.37 12.88 7.21
CA ASP A 104 13.90 13.58 6.06
C ASP A 104 13.13 13.19 4.79
N LEU A 105 12.40 14.16 4.25
CA LEU A 105 11.53 14.05 3.08
C LEU A 105 12.27 13.83 1.76
N ALA A 106 13.61 13.82 1.78
CA ALA A 106 14.42 13.75 0.57
C ALA A 106 14.21 12.45 -0.21
N ASP A 107 14.13 11.32 0.51
CA ASP A 107 14.03 9.96 -0.04
C ASP A 107 12.67 9.27 0.25
N ALA A 108 11.74 9.99 0.91
CA ALA A 108 10.41 9.51 1.23
C ALA A 108 9.61 9.16 -0.03
N SER A 109 9.18 7.90 -0.13
CA SER A 109 8.36 7.38 -1.24
C SER A 109 7.00 6.89 -0.79
N TYR A 110 6.89 6.36 0.43
CA TYR A 110 5.62 5.95 1.02
C TYR A 110 5.48 6.46 2.44
N GLU A 111 4.25 6.59 2.88
CA GLU A 111 3.90 6.99 4.24
C GLU A 111 2.76 6.11 4.74
N VAL A 112 2.86 5.63 5.97
CA VAL A 112 1.82 4.84 6.62
C VAL A 112 1.36 5.60 7.84
N ILE A 113 0.05 5.87 7.88
CA ILE A 113 -0.62 6.63 8.94
C ILE A 113 -1.62 5.70 9.62
N LEU A 114 -1.51 5.55 10.93
CA LEU A 114 -2.51 4.94 11.81
C LEU A 114 -3.17 6.06 12.62
N SER A 115 -4.36 6.49 12.24
CA SER A 115 -5.18 7.42 13.00
C SER A 115 -6.06 6.66 13.97
N ALA A 116 -5.89 6.85 15.28
CA ALA A 116 -6.73 6.25 16.31
C ALA A 116 -7.55 7.31 17.04
N ALA A 117 -8.81 7.00 17.31
CA ALA A 117 -9.72 7.83 18.07
C ALA A 117 -10.57 6.96 19.01
N THR A 118 -10.79 7.44 20.22
CA THR A 118 -11.67 6.80 21.21
C THR A 118 -13.11 7.26 21.00
N LYS A 119 -14.03 6.31 20.92
CA LYS A 119 -15.47 6.55 20.74
C LYS A 119 -16.29 5.68 21.70
N ASP A 120 -17.57 5.99 21.84
CA ASP A 120 -18.48 5.16 22.62
C ASP A 120 -18.75 3.84 21.91
N ALA A 121 -18.64 2.72 22.65
CA ALA A 121 -18.84 1.39 22.09
C ALA A 121 -20.26 1.20 21.53
N SER A 122 -21.25 1.87 22.11
CA SER A 122 -22.64 1.87 21.63
C SER A 122 -22.81 2.55 20.27
N GLU A 123 -21.94 3.50 19.91
CA GLU A 123 -21.94 4.12 18.59
C GLU A 123 -21.25 3.21 17.57
N VAL A 124 -20.07 2.70 17.91
CA VAL A 124 -19.23 1.88 17.04
C VAL A 124 -19.89 0.56 16.66
N TYR A 125 -20.58 -0.10 17.61
CA TYR A 125 -21.23 -1.40 17.42
C TYR A 125 -22.76 -1.30 17.32
N SER A 126 -23.28 -0.15 16.87
CA SER A 126 -24.72 0.09 16.74
C SER A 126 -25.41 -0.80 15.69
N ASP A 127 -24.64 -1.39 14.79
CA ASP A 127 -25.08 -2.33 13.76
C ASP A 127 -25.25 -3.77 14.28
N ILE A 128 -24.75 -4.08 15.48
CA ILE A 128 -24.86 -5.40 16.10
C ILE A 128 -26.16 -5.51 16.89
N THR A 129 -27.25 -5.92 16.23
CA THR A 129 -28.57 -6.08 16.86
C THR A 129 -28.90 -7.52 17.30
N ASP A 130 -28.12 -8.50 16.87
CA ASP A 130 -28.50 -9.93 16.97
C ASP A 130 -28.42 -10.53 18.38
N TYR A 131 -27.76 -9.85 19.32
CA TYR A 131 -27.44 -10.43 20.62
C TYR A 131 -28.21 -9.82 21.81
N ASP A 132 -29.10 -8.84 21.60
CA ASP A 132 -29.83 -8.12 22.68
C ASP A 132 -28.89 -7.63 23.81
N VAL A 133 -27.67 -7.22 23.43
CA VAL A 133 -26.65 -6.69 24.35
C VAL A 133 -26.33 -5.27 23.95
N GLU A 134 -26.59 -4.32 24.85
CA GLU A 134 -26.01 -2.98 24.74
C GLU A 134 -24.55 -3.05 25.21
N LEU A 135 -23.61 -2.87 24.27
CA LEU A 135 -22.19 -2.72 24.60
C LEU A 135 -21.99 -1.35 25.24
N VAL A 136 -21.89 -1.34 26.57
CA VAL A 136 -21.65 -0.14 27.35
C VAL A 136 -20.17 -0.04 27.70
N GLY A 137 -19.52 1.05 27.28
CA GLY A 137 -18.09 1.28 27.50
C GLY A 137 -17.50 2.12 26.37
N LYS A 138 -16.17 2.14 26.29
CA LYS A 138 -15.45 2.80 25.20
C LYS A 138 -14.94 1.77 24.19
N ALA A 139 -14.72 2.21 22.96
CA ALA A 139 -14.02 1.48 21.91
C ALA A 139 -13.00 2.41 21.26
N VAL A 140 -11.84 1.88 20.89
CA VAL A 140 -10.86 2.65 20.10
C VAL A 140 -11.01 2.23 18.66
N THR A 141 -11.31 3.18 17.78
CA THR A 141 -11.35 3.00 16.33
C THR A 141 -10.06 3.50 15.72
N GLY A 142 -9.44 2.70 14.85
CA GLY A 142 -8.25 3.04 14.10
C GLY A 142 -8.52 3.01 12.60
N GLU A 143 -7.97 3.95 11.85
CA GLU A 143 -7.87 3.91 10.40
C GLU A 143 -6.40 3.88 10.03
N ILE A 144 -6.01 2.88 9.25
CA ILE A 144 -4.66 2.74 8.72
C ILE A 144 -4.72 3.05 7.23
N ALA A 145 -3.91 4.01 6.79
CA ALA A 145 -3.77 4.37 5.39
C ALA A 145 -2.30 4.37 4.98
N VAL A 146 -2.05 3.81 3.82
CA VAL A 146 -0.78 3.82 3.12
C VAL A 146 -0.89 4.81 1.98
N ILE A 147 0.03 5.76 1.90
CA ILE A 147 0.02 6.89 0.99
C ILE A 147 1.24 6.79 0.07
N ASP A 148 1.03 7.03 -1.22
CA ASP A 148 2.11 7.10 -2.21
C ASP A 148 2.60 8.55 -2.37
N LEU A 149 3.78 8.84 -1.83
CA LEU A 149 4.39 10.19 -1.85
C LEU A 149 5.17 10.47 -3.15
N ARG A 150 5.33 9.48 -4.04
CA ARG A 150 6.11 9.65 -5.29
C ARG A 150 5.49 10.68 -6.24
N GLY A 151 4.22 11.03 -6.06
CA GLY A 151 3.48 12.05 -6.81
C GLY A 151 3.46 13.46 -6.19
N GLY A 152 3.94 13.64 -4.96
CA GLY A 152 3.92 14.92 -4.25
C GLY A 152 4.75 14.87 -2.97
N LYS A 153 5.77 15.74 -2.86
CA LYS A 153 6.73 15.78 -1.74
C LYS A 153 6.17 16.49 -0.49
N GLU A 154 4.94 16.17 -0.09
CA GLU A 154 4.36 16.67 1.15
C GLU A 154 4.02 15.47 2.03
N VAL A 155 4.72 15.33 3.15
CA VAL A 155 4.37 14.39 4.23
C VAL A 155 3.06 14.85 4.83
N LEU A 156 2.12 13.93 4.96
CA LEU A 156 0.78 14.22 5.43
C LEU A 156 0.68 13.84 6.91
N SER A 157 0.34 14.81 7.75
CA SER A 157 0.15 14.56 9.18
C SER A 157 -1.20 13.91 9.50
N VAL A 158 -2.10 13.84 8.52
CA VAL A 158 -3.46 13.31 8.62
C VAL A 158 -3.79 12.56 7.32
N ILE A 159 -4.59 11.50 7.43
CA ILE A 159 -5.08 10.75 6.27
C ILE A 159 -5.85 11.73 5.35
N PRO A 160 -5.39 11.93 4.11
CA PRO A 160 -6.05 12.85 3.18
C PRO A 160 -7.43 12.31 2.77
N GLU A 161 -8.42 13.19 2.63
CA GLU A 161 -9.75 12.82 2.09
C GLU A 161 -9.68 12.40 0.60
N ASP A 162 -8.60 12.78 -0.09
CA ASP A 162 -8.34 12.46 -1.49
C ASP A 162 -7.90 10.99 -1.64
N LYS A 163 -8.87 10.15 -2.03
CA LYS A 163 -8.67 8.71 -2.23
C LYS A 163 -7.68 8.38 -3.34
N ASP A 164 -7.38 9.30 -4.26
CA ASP A 164 -6.42 9.05 -5.34
C ASP A 164 -4.96 9.01 -4.84
N LYS A 165 -4.70 9.55 -3.64
CA LYS A 165 -3.38 9.48 -2.97
C LYS A 165 -3.24 8.28 -2.03
N ILE A 166 -4.35 7.65 -1.67
CA ILE A 166 -4.38 6.48 -0.78
C ILE A 166 -4.08 5.24 -1.62
N PHE A 167 -2.92 4.66 -1.38
CA PHE A 167 -2.49 3.43 -2.03
C PHE A 167 -3.22 2.20 -1.48
N TYR A 168 -3.45 2.15 -0.17
CA TYR A 168 -4.23 1.13 0.51
C TYR A 168 -4.73 1.66 1.85
N SER A 169 -5.93 1.27 2.29
CA SER A 169 -6.39 1.56 3.64
C SER A 169 -7.26 0.45 4.22
N ASN A 170 -7.28 0.39 5.55
CA ASN A 170 -8.16 -0.48 6.30
C ASN A 170 -8.53 0.15 7.64
N SER A 171 -9.69 -0.25 8.16
CA SER A 171 -10.17 0.16 9.48
C SER A 171 -9.99 -0.98 10.47
N VAL A 172 -9.72 -0.61 11.72
CA VAL A 172 -9.60 -1.51 12.87
C VAL A 172 -10.36 -0.94 14.05
N ASP A 173 -10.83 -1.78 14.94
CA ASP A 173 -11.50 -1.36 16.16
C ASP A 173 -11.20 -2.35 17.28
N VAL A 174 -11.23 -1.85 18.51
CA VAL A 174 -11.09 -2.69 19.70
C VAL A 174 -11.97 -2.19 20.83
N TYR A 175 -12.81 -3.08 21.34
CA TYR A 175 -13.61 -2.81 22.52
C TYR A 175 -12.74 -2.82 23.77
N ILE A 176 -12.71 -1.69 24.50
CA ILE A 176 -11.88 -1.52 25.70
C ILE A 176 -12.66 -1.72 27.01
N GLY A 177 -13.98 -1.92 26.93
CA GLY A 177 -14.83 -2.18 28.10
C GLY A 177 -15.28 -0.92 28.82
N LYS A 178 -15.96 -1.09 29.96
CA LYS A 178 -16.23 0.01 30.91
C LYS A 178 -14.92 0.35 31.63
N GLU A 179 -14.58 1.63 31.72
CA GLU A 179 -13.55 2.07 32.66
C GLU A 179 -14.01 1.73 34.08
N GLY A 180 -13.43 0.67 34.66
CA GLY A 180 -13.65 0.24 36.04
C GLY A 180 -14.38 -1.09 36.20
N GLU A 181 -13.63 -2.19 36.09
CA GLU A 181 -13.78 -3.40 36.93
C GLU A 181 -12.39 -3.97 37.26
#